data_AF-A0AAW0Y2K9-F1
#
_entry.id   AF-A0AAW0Y2K9-F1
#
_cell.length_a   1.000
_cell.length_b   1.000
_cell.length_c   1.000
_cell.angle_alpha   90.00
_cell.angle_beta   90.00
_cell.angle_gamma   90.00
#
_symmetry.space_group_name_H-M   'P 1'
#
loop_
_entity.id
_entity.type
_entity.pdbx_description
1 polymer ?
#
loop_
_entity_poly.entity_id
_entity_poly.type
_entity_poly.pdbx_seq_one_letter_code
_entity_poly.pdbx_strand_id
1 'polypeptide(L)'
;IHTHTQPAVMKAAFLLLLAAVGAYGQSCYGACGIFDTNLECQCNVACTDYGDCCEDYTEICMSCADRCGEEYLDTKPCQCNEGCPDYEDCCSDFEELCVAA
;
A
#
# COMPACT_ATOMS: atom_id res chain seq x y z
N ILE A 1 10.69 -61.43 5.83
CA ILE A 1 11.87 -60.82 6.48
C ILE A 1 11.45 -59.41 6.88
N HIS A 2 11.18 -59.20 8.16
CA HIS A 2 10.94 -57.87 8.71
C HIS A 2 12.28 -57.15 8.84
N THR A 3 12.37 -55.92 8.35
CA THR A 3 13.38 -54.95 8.80
C THR A 3 12.65 -53.70 9.26
N HIS A 4 12.64 -53.53 10.57
CA HIS A 4 12.20 -52.34 11.29
C HIS A 4 13.31 -51.28 11.14
N THR A 5 13.01 -50.11 10.61
CA THR A 5 13.92 -48.94 10.66
C THR A 5 13.09 -47.68 10.94
N GLN A 6 13.60 -46.86 11.86
CA GLN A 6 12.88 -45.98 12.79
C GLN A 6 12.09 -44.80 12.16
N PRO A 7 11.03 -44.29 12.83
CA PRO A 7 10.16 -43.19 12.34
C PRO A 7 10.80 -41.79 12.39
N ALA A 8 12.11 -41.68 12.62
CA ALA A 8 12.79 -40.42 12.88
C ALA A 8 13.15 -39.62 11.61
N VAL A 9 13.05 -40.21 10.41
CA VAL A 9 13.46 -39.55 9.17
C VAL A 9 12.34 -38.76 8.49
N MET A 10 11.08 -38.99 8.88
CA MET A 10 9.92 -38.33 8.25
C MET A 10 9.61 -36.95 8.85
N LYS A 11 10.25 -36.56 9.97
CA LYS A 11 10.01 -35.27 10.64
C LYS A 11 10.93 -34.12 10.21
N ALA A 12 11.97 -34.39 9.41
CA ALA A 12 12.95 -33.37 9.03
C ALA A 12 12.74 -32.77 7.64
N ALA A 13 11.85 -33.34 6.81
CA ALA A 13 11.61 -32.88 5.45
C ALA A 13 10.37 -31.97 5.28
N PHE A 14 9.61 -31.71 6.36
CA PHE A 14 8.42 -30.84 6.34
C PHE A 14 8.63 -29.49 7.05
N LEU A 15 9.88 -29.14 7.40
CA LEU A 15 10.22 -27.89 8.07
C LEU A 15 11.06 -26.94 7.20
N LEU A 16 11.19 -27.22 5.90
CA LEU A 16 11.94 -26.42 4.94
C LEU A 16 11.17 -26.20 3.62
N LEU A 17 9.84 -26.18 3.68
CA LEU A 17 8.98 -25.72 2.59
C LEU A 17 8.42 -24.33 2.94
N LEU A 18 9.18 -23.33 2.50
CA LEU A 18 8.71 -21.99 2.11
C LEU A 18 8.29 -21.03 3.22
N ALA A 19 9.27 -20.56 4.00
CA ALA A 19 9.22 -19.23 4.63
C ALA A 19 9.38 -18.11 3.57
N ALA A 20 8.54 -18.16 2.53
CA ALA A 20 8.44 -17.17 1.48
C ALA A 20 7.02 -17.23 0.91
N VAL A 21 6.01 -17.12 1.78
CA VAL A 21 4.79 -16.41 1.35
C VAL A 21 5.28 -14.97 1.20
N GLY A 22 5.74 -14.64 0.00
CA GLY A 22 6.16 -13.29 -0.31
C GLY A 22 5.02 -12.36 0.04
N ALA A 23 5.35 -11.24 0.69
CA ALA A 23 4.49 -10.07 0.73
C ALA A 23 3.90 -9.91 -0.67
N TYR A 24 2.61 -10.21 -0.83
CA TYR A 24 1.89 -9.77 -2.01
C TYR A 24 1.84 -8.27 -1.82
N GLY A 25 2.85 -7.58 -2.37
CA GLY A 25 3.11 -6.17 -2.14
C GLY A 25 1.82 -5.40 -2.32
N GLN A 26 1.28 -4.92 -1.21
CA GLN A 26 0.09 -4.11 -1.21
C GLN A 26 0.51 -2.73 -1.74
N SER A 27 -0.25 -2.24 -2.71
CA SER A 27 0.04 -1.02 -3.47
C SER A 27 -0.99 0.04 -3.13
N CYS A 28 -0.57 1.30 -3.11
CA CYS A 28 -1.48 2.43 -2.95
C CYS A 28 -2.23 2.84 -4.23
N TYR A 29 -2.00 2.17 -5.36
CA TYR A 29 -2.72 2.46 -6.61
C TYR A 29 -4.23 2.33 -6.41
N GLY A 30 -4.96 3.44 -6.54
CA GLY A 30 -6.40 3.51 -6.30
C GLY A 30 -6.84 3.35 -4.85
N ALA A 31 -5.90 3.33 -3.88
CA ALA A 31 -6.17 3.13 -2.46
C ALA A 31 -5.70 4.31 -1.58
N CYS A 32 -5.21 5.40 -2.17
CA CYS A 32 -4.78 6.59 -1.41
C CYS A 32 -5.89 7.15 -0.50
N GLY A 33 -5.56 7.30 0.78
CA GLY A 33 -6.47 7.70 1.85
C GLY A 33 -7.19 6.54 2.55
N ILE A 34 -7.09 5.31 2.03
CA ILE A 34 -7.76 4.15 2.63
C ILE A 34 -6.92 3.56 3.75
N PHE A 35 -7.60 3.24 4.85
CA PHE A 35 -7.08 2.44 5.95
C PHE A 35 -7.87 1.13 6.00
N ASP A 36 -7.16 -0.01 5.96
CA ASP A 36 -7.75 -1.33 6.11
C ASP A 36 -6.84 -2.23 6.96
N THR A 37 -7.35 -2.63 8.12
CA THR A 37 -6.65 -3.46 9.11
C THR A 37 -6.29 -4.86 8.61
N ASN A 38 -6.84 -5.29 7.47
CA ASN A 38 -6.51 -6.57 6.86
C ASN A 38 -5.27 -6.48 5.94
N LEU A 39 -4.76 -5.27 5.69
CA LEU A 39 -3.60 -5.04 4.84
C LEU A 39 -2.31 -5.01 5.64
N GLU A 40 -1.22 -5.43 5.00
CA GLU A 40 0.13 -5.45 5.61
C GLU A 40 0.74 -4.05 5.70
N CYS A 41 0.25 -3.12 4.88
CA CYS A 41 0.62 -1.71 4.87
C CYS A 41 -0.61 -0.84 4.55
N GLN A 42 -0.50 0.46 4.81
CA GLN A 42 -1.60 1.41 4.72
C GLN A 42 -1.31 2.52 3.72
N CYS A 43 -2.38 3.18 3.24
CA CYS A 43 -2.30 4.25 2.25
C CYS A 43 -2.97 5.55 2.71
N ASN A 44 -3.33 5.66 3.98
CA ASN A 44 -3.80 6.88 4.62
C ASN A 44 -2.63 7.71 5.19
N VAL A 45 -2.84 9.00 5.40
CA VAL A 45 -1.80 9.93 5.90
C VAL A 45 -1.21 9.53 7.25
N ALA A 46 -1.97 8.85 8.12
CA ALA A 46 -1.46 8.41 9.41
C ALA A 46 -0.40 7.29 9.29
N CYS A 47 -0.27 6.64 8.13
CA CYS A 47 0.69 5.55 7.96
C CYS A 47 2.14 6.00 8.20
N THR A 48 2.45 7.28 7.98
CA THR A 48 3.79 7.84 8.21
C THR A 48 4.12 7.89 9.70
N ASP A 49 3.11 8.14 10.54
CA ASP A 49 3.26 8.20 12.00
C ASP A 49 3.38 6.79 12.59
N TYR A 50 2.67 5.81 12.01
CA TYR A 50 2.72 4.40 12.44
C TYR A 50 3.90 3.63 11.82
N GLY A 51 4.50 4.15 10.74
CA GLY A 51 5.58 3.50 10.02
C GLY A 51 5.12 2.26 9.24
N ASP A 52 3.87 2.24 8.80
CA ASP A 52 3.23 1.12 8.10
C ASP A 52 2.74 1.50 6.69
N CYS A 53 3.25 2.57 6.09
CA CYS A 53 2.92 2.93 4.71
C CYS A 53 3.35 1.84 3.71
N CYS A 54 2.59 1.68 2.64
CA CYS A 54 3.02 0.86 1.51
C CYS A 54 4.25 1.48 0.83
N GLU A 55 5.07 0.65 0.18
CA GLU A 55 6.35 1.06 -0.42
C GLU A 55 6.16 2.17 -1.47
N ASP A 56 5.05 2.14 -2.20
CA ASP A 56 4.69 3.08 -3.26
C ASP A 56 3.83 4.27 -2.78
N TYR A 57 3.61 4.41 -1.46
CA TYR A 57 2.75 5.46 -0.88
C TYR A 57 3.14 6.86 -1.36
N THR A 58 4.43 7.21 -1.28
CA THR A 58 4.90 8.55 -1.67
C THR A 58 4.76 8.77 -3.18
N GLU A 59 5.09 7.76 -4.00
CA GLU A 59 5.04 7.88 -5.46
C GLU A 59 3.60 8.05 -5.96
N ILE A 60 2.66 7.29 -5.38
CA ILE A 60 1.28 7.25 -5.83
C ILE A 60 0.40 8.32 -5.16
N CYS A 61 0.54 8.50 -3.84
CA CYS A 61 -0.39 9.35 -3.08
C CYS A 61 0.04 10.81 -2.97
N MET A 62 1.28 11.16 -3.32
CA MET A 62 1.73 12.56 -3.37
C MET A 62 1.64 13.19 -4.77
N SER A 63 0.98 12.51 -5.72
CA SER A 63 0.82 12.94 -7.10
C SER A 63 -0.65 12.91 -7.51
N CYS A 64 -1.04 13.80 -8.42
CA CYS A 64 -2.34 13.76 -9.08
C CYS A 64 -2.42 12.86 -10.32
N ALA A 65 -1.36 12.11 -10.64
CA ALA A 65 -1.39 11.11 -11.71
C ALA A 65 -2.58 10.15 -11.51
N ASP A 66 -3.45 10.09 -12.52
CA ASP A 66 -4.69 9.30 -12.52
C ASP A 66 -5.68 9.59 -11.36
N ARG A 67 -5.56 10.75 -10.71
CA ARG A 67 -6.38 11.16 -9.54
C ARG A 67 -7.14 12.47 -9.71
N CYS A 68 -7.00 13.14 -10.86
CA CYS A 68 -7.70 14.40 -11.13
C CYS A 68 -9.22 14.26 -11.01
N GLY A 69 -9.84 15.15 -10.23
CA GLY A 69 -11.29 15.17 -10.01
C GLY A 69 -11.79 14.12 -9.01
N GLU A 70 -10.92 13.50 -8.22
CA GLU A 70 -11.34 12.60 -7.13
C GLU A 70 -12.20 13.32 -6.09
N GLU A 71 -12.99 12.57 -5.32
CA GLU A 71 -13.70 13.15 -4.17
C GLU A 71 -12.70 13.51 -3.05
N TYR A 72 -13.03 14.57 -2.29
CA TYR A 72 -12.27 14.95 -1.11
C TYR A 72 -12.21 13.80 -0.10
N LEU A 73 -11.00 13.51 0.39
CA LEU A 73 -10.81 12.59 1.49
C LEU A 73 -9.69 13.11 2.39
N ASP A 74 -10.04 13.48 3.63
CA ASP A 74 -9.15 14.10 4.61
C ASP A 74 -7.99 13.18 5.06
N THR A 75 -8.12 11.88 4.84
CA THR A 75 -7.08 10.90 5.11
C THR A 75 -6.06 10.78 3.98
N LYS A 76 -6.21 11.49 2.86
CA LYS A 76 -5.16 11.62 1.83
C LYS A 76 -4.12 12.66 2.25
N PRO A 77 -2.85 12.50 1.85
CA PRO A 77 -1.81 13.48 2.18
C PRO A 77 -1.92 14.80 1.39
N CYS A 78 -2.58 14.77 0.23
CA CYS A 78 -2.91 15.93 -0.59
C CYS A 78 -4.10 15.57 -1.50
N GLN A 79 -4.83 16.60 -1.95
CA GLN A 79 -6.05 16.47 -2.76
C GLN A 79 -5.78 16.71 -4.25
N CYS A 80 -6.61 16.11 -5.09
CA CYS A 80 -6.62 16.33 -6.55
C CYS A 80 -8.01 16.70 -7.08
N ASN A 81 -8.85 17.25 -6.21
CA ASN A 81 -10.20 17.69 -6.52
C ASN A 81 -10.20 19.17 -6.95
N GLU A 82 -11.29 19.63 -7.56
CA GLU A 82 -11.40 21.02 -8.04
C GLU A 82 -11.32 22.07 -6.91
N GLY A 83 -11.65 21.68 -5.68
CA GLY A 83 -11.68 22.58 -4.52
C GLY A 83 -10.33 22.74 -3.81
N CYS A 84 -9.34 21.89 -4.08
CA CYS A 84 -8.07 21.91 -3.34
C CYS A 84 -7.33 23.25 -3.38
N PRO A 85 -7.42 24.09 -4.45
CA PRO A 85 -6.75 25.39 -4.44
C PRO A 85 -7.34 26.34 -3.39
N ASP A 86 -8.64 26.21 -3.09
CA ASP A 86 -9.31 27.05 -2.08
C ASP A 86 -8.90 26.67 -0.65
N TYR A 87 -8.43 25.44 -0.43
CA TYR A 87 -8.00 24.92 0.87
C TYR A 87 -6.49 24.81 1.02
N GLU A 88 -5.74 25.17 -0.03
CA GLU A 88 -4.27 25.08 -0.09
C GLU A 88 -3.75 23.66 0.22
N ASP A 89 -4.51 22.63 -0.17
CA ASP A 89 -4.20 21.21 0.11
C ASP A 89 -3.99 20.35 -1.15
N CYS A 90 -3.82 20.98 -2.31
CA CYS A 90 -3.50 20.30 -3.56
C CYS A 90 -2.17 19.53 -3.51
N CYS A 91 -2.07 18.43 -4.25
CA CYS A 91 -0.77 17.83 -4.55
C CYS A 91 0.08 18.80 -5.40
N SER A 92 1.41 18.71 -5.31
CA SER A 92 2.32 19.69 -5.92
C SER A 92 2.25 19.74 -7.45
N ASP A 93 1.74 18.69 -8.07
CA ASP A 93 1.59 18.53 -9.52
C ASP A 93 0.14 18.73 -10.00
N PHE A 94 -0.78 19.16 -9.14
CA PHE A 94 -2.19 19.40 -9.50
C PHE A 94 -2.34 20.37 -10.69
N GLU A 95 -1.65 21.51 -10.65
CA GLU A 95 -1.73 22.50 -11.73
C GLU A 95 -1.22 21.93 -13.07
N GLU A 96 -0.14 21.13 -13.02
CA GLU A 96 0.45 20.53 -14.22
C GLU A 96 -0.44 19.42 -14.80
N LEU A 97 -0.99 18.55 -13.94
CA LEU A 97 -1.69 17.34 -14.39
C LEU A 97 -3.20 17.50 -14.54
N CYS A 98 -3.84 18.38 -13.78
CA CYS A 98 -5.30 18.47 -13.72
C CYS A 98 -5.87 19.77 -14.31
N VAL A 99 -5.06 20.83 -14.43
CA VAL A 99 -5.51 22.12 -14.97
C VAL A 99 -4.94 22.37 -16.38
N ALA A 100 -3.66 22.07 -16.59
CA ALA A 100 -2.97 22.36 -17.85
C ALA A 100 -3.01 21.22 -18.90
N ALA A 101 -3.57 20.06 -18.57
CA ALA A 101 -3.57 18.84 -19.38
C ALA A 101 -4.59 18.80 -20.53
#